data_AF-A0A965V3W0-F1
#
_entry.id   AF-A0A965V3W0-F1
#
_cell.length_a   1.000
_cell.length_b   1.000
_cell.length_c   1.000
_cell.angle_alpha   90.00
_cell.angle_beta   90.00
_cell.angle_gamma   90.00
#
_symmetry.space_group_name_H-M   'P 1'
#
loop_
_entity.id
_entity.type
_entity.pdbx_description
1 polymer ?
#
loop_
_entity_poly.entity_id
_entity_poly.type
_entity_poly.pdbx_seq_one_letter_code
_entity_poly.pdbx_strand_id
1 'polypeptide(L)' 'MQQEIQNNKLIIFDTTLRDGEQSPGASMTQEEKLRIARQLEKLG' A
#
# COMPACT_ATOMS: atom_id res chain seq x y z
N MET A 1 27.24 9.06 -27.88
CA MET A 1 26.45 7.98 -27.24
C MET A 1 25.48 8.66 -26.30
N GLN A 2 24.24 8.89 -26.73
CA GLN A 2 23.22 9.52 -25.88
C GLN A 2 22.71 8.45 -24.92
N GLN A 3 22.82 8.68 -23.62
CA GLN A 3 22.22 7.80 -22.61
C GLN A 3 20.70 8.01 -22.63
N GLU A 4 19.95 6.95 -22.94
CA GLU A 4 18.51 6.89 -22.68
C GLU A 4 18.27 7.03 -21.18
N ILE A 5 17.47 8.02 -20.78
CA ILE A 5 16.94 8.10 -19.42
C ILE A 5 15.87 7.02 -19.30
N GLN A 6 16.25 5.86 -18.76
CA GLN A 6 15.32 4.82 -18.35
C GLN A 6 14.44 5.38 -17.22
N ASN A 7 13.17 5.61 -17.53
CA ASN A 7 12.20 6.19 -16.61
C ASN A 7 11.74 5.10 -15.62
N ASN A 8 12.59 4.79 -14.63
CA ASN A 8 12.41 3.72 -13.65
C ASN A 8 11.34 4.03 -12.58
N LYS A 9 10.14 4.43 -13.01
CA LYS A 9 9.02 4.67 -12.11
C LYS A 9 8.33 3.35 -11.76
N LEU A 10 8.45 2.92 -10.50
CA LEU A 10 7.69 1.80 -9.93
C LEU A 10 6.45 2.35 -9.22
N ILE A 11 5.27 1.82 -9.54
CA ILE A 11 4.02 2.13 -8.84
C ILE A 11 3.62 0.90 -8.04
N ILE A 12 3.40 1.09 -6.74
CA ILE A 12 2.90 0.04 -5.84
C ILE A 12 1.45 0.35 -5.52
N PHE A 13 0.57 -0.58 -5.85
CA PHE A 13 -0.83 -0.54 -5.42
C PHE A 13 -0.97 -1.32 -4.13
N ASP A 14 -1.07 -0.61 -3.01
CA ASP A 14 -1.28 -1.23 -1.71
C ASP A 14 -2.74 -1.72 -1.58
N THR A 15 -2.93 -3.02 -1.37
CA THR A 15 -4.24 -3.64 -1.19
C THR A 15 -4.49 -4.10 0.25
N THR A 16 -3.66 -3.68 1.22
CA THR A 16 -3.69 -4.15 2.61
C THR A 16 -5.07 -4.01 3.25
N LEU A 17 -5.73 -2.86 3.05
CA LEU A 17 -7.05 -2.60 3.65
C LEU A 17 -8.20 -3.33 2.94
N ARG A 18 -7.98 -3.87 1.74
CA ARG A 18 -8.99 -4.60 0.96
C ARG A 18 -8.81 -6.11 1.12
N ASP A 19 -7.65 -6.60 0.71
CA ASP A 19 -7.35 -8.04 0.67
C ASP A 19 -7.02 -8.56 2.08
N GLY A 20 -6.40 -7.72 2.91
CA GLY A 20 -6.13 -8.05 4.31
C GLY A 20 -7.42 -8.30 5.09
N GLU A 21 -8.43 -7.44 4.95
CA GLU A 21 -9.71 -7.60 5.68
C GLU A 21 -10.51 -8.84 5.22
N GLN A 22 -10.32 -9.29 3.98
CA GLN A 22 -10.94 -10.50 3.45
C GLN A 22 -10.25 -11.79 3.95
N SER A 23 -9.05 -11.68 4.51
CA SER A 23 -8.33 -12.84 5.04
C SER A 23 -8.96 -13.33 6.36
N PRO A 24 -9.09 -14.65 6.58
CA PRO A 24 -9.64 -15.19 7.82
C PRO A 24 -8.91 -14.66 9.05
N GLY A 25 -9.65 -14.11 10.02
CA GLY A 25 -9.09 -13.60 11.26
C GLY A 25 -8.40 -12.24 11.16
N ALA A 26 -8.43 -11.59 9.99
CA ALA A 26 -7.85 -10.26 9.76
C ALA A 26 -8.90 -9.17 9.55
N SER A 27 -10.14 -9.40 10.01
CA SER A 27 -11.19 -8.37 9.99
C SER A 27 -10.77 -7.15 10.81
N MET A 28 -11.03 -5.96 10.29
CA MET A 28 -10.61 -4.70 10.89
C MET A 28 -11.82 -3.81 11.18
N THR A 29 -11.84 -3.22 12.35
CA THR A 29 -12.72 -2.09 12.67
C THR A 29 -12.31 -0.85 11.85
N GLN A 30 -13.22 0.12 11.76
CA GLN A 30 -12.94 1.39 11.09
C GLN A 30 -11.72 2.11 11.70
N GLU A 31 -11.56 2.05 13.03
CA GLU A 31 -10.43 2.66 13.73
C GLU A 31 -9.10 2.00 13.37
N GLU A 32 -9.07 0.67 13.32
CA GLU A 32 -7.88 -0.10 12.91
C GLU A 32 -7.48 0.20 11.47
N LYS A 33 -8.46 0.29 10.55
CA LYS A 33 -8.20 0.70 9.16
C LYS A 33 -7.57 2.08 9.09
N LEU A 34 -8.08 3.06 9.84
CA LEU A 34 -7.51 4.42 9.88
C LEU A 34 -6.09 4.43 10.44
N ARG A 35 -5.82 3.61 11.47
CA ARG A 35 -4.47 3.46 12.02
C ARG A 35 -3.51 2.87 10.99
N ILE A 36 -3.90 1.79 10.30
CA ILE A 36 -3.08 1.14 9.27
C ILE A 36 -2.88 2.09 8.08
N ALA A 37 -3.92 2.77 7.62
CA ALA A 37 -3.84 3.75 6.52
C ALA A 37 -2.78 4.83 6.79
N ARG A 38 -2.77 5.39 8.01
CA ARG A 38 -1.76 6.38 8.44
C ARG A 38 -0.34 5.81 8.51
N GLN A 39 -0.20 4.50 8.71
CA GLN A 39 1.12 3.86 8.73
C GLN A 39 1.60 3.54 7.31
N LEU A 40 0.70 3.13 6.42
CA LEU A 40 0.98 2.94 5.00
C LEU A 40 1.35 4.25 4.32
N GLU A 41 0.67 5.35 4.65
CA GLU A 41 1.00 6.69 4.17
C GLU A 41 2.40 7.14 4.59
N LYS A 42 2.84 6.83 5.82
CA LYS A 42 4.22 7.13 6.27
C LYS A 42 5.30 6.26 5.62
N LEU A 43 4.92 5.09 5.10
CA LEU A 43 5.86 4.14 4.51
C LEU A 43 6.30 4.55 3.10
N GLY A 44 5.47 5.35 2.39
CA GLY A 44 5.69 5.79 1.01
C GLY A 44 5.97 7.27 0.88
#